data_AF-A0A370I434-F1
#
_entry.id   AF-A0A370I434-F1
#
_cell.length_a   1.000
_cell.length_b   1.000
_cell.length_c   1.000
_cell.angle_alpha   90.00
_cell.angle_beta   90.00
_cell.angle_gamma   90.00
#
_symmetry.space_group_name_H-M   'P 1'
#
loop_
_entity.id
_entity.type
_entity.pdbx_description
1 polymer ?
#
loop_
_entity_poly.entity_id
_entity_poly.type
_entity_poly.pdbx_seq_one_letter_code
_entity_poly.pdbx_strand_id
1 'polypeptide(L)'
;MGAQVAAERRIAAGQWSSIQWAVFVIAVVHIAWAIAGWIAEPSFAMGAHAPATPVLGMDYNGWHAVAGLLLFAPGLVAMRRKSWSAWYCLAAGVGGGFIVGIWALFARNVLVFSFPNHRLDAVEHIVTGLVLIGVVVLQAIRDGGLRPVLFERR
;
A
#
# COMPACT_ATOMS: atom_id res chain seq x y z
N MET A 1 31.24 1.98 32.37
CA MET A 1 29.84 2.14 32.82
C MET A 1 29.31 3.43 32.22
N GLY A 2 28.27 3.51 31.39
CA GLY A 2 27.45 2.54 30.70
C GLY A 2 26.81 3.31 29.54
N ALA A 3 26.72 2.69 28.37
CA ALA A 3 26.08 3.27 27.22
C ALA A 3 24.64 3.64 27.57
N GLN A 4 24.32 4.94 27.60
CA GLN A 4 22.96 5.39 27.39
C GLN A 4 22.65 5.10 25.93
N VAL A 5 22.28 3.85 25.65
CA VAL A 5 21.48 3.50 24.48
C VAL A 5 20.24 4.36 24.64
N ALA A 6 20.18 5.43 23.83
CA ALA A 6 19.00 6.27 23.72
C ALA A 6 17.84 5.34 23.41
N ALA A 7 17.08 4.99 24.46
CA ALA A 7 15.91 4.15 24.33
C ALA A 7 15.04 4.82 23.28
N GLU A 8 14.89 4.17 22.12
CA GLU A 8 13.91 4.58 21.12
C GLU A 8 12.61 4.74 21.88
N ARG A 9 12.19 5.99 22.05
CA ARG A 9 10.92 6.32 22.66
C ARG A 9 9.87 5.79 21.68
N ARG A 10 9.50 4.51 21.83
CA ARG A 10 8.40 3.90 21.11
C ARG A 10 7.20 4.77 21.45
N ILE A 11 6.78 5.59 20.49
CA ILE A 11 5.63 6.46 20.64
C ILE A 11 4.44 5.51 20.84
N ALA A 12 3.84 5.55 22.03
CA ALA A 12 2.67 4.75 22.34
C ALA A 12 1.58 5.04 21.29
N ALA A 13 0.80 4.03 20.88
CA ALA A 13 -0.20 4.18 19.81
C ALA A 13 -1.17 5.36 20.04
N GLY A 14 -1.43 5.72 21.31
CA GLY A 14 -2.24 6.90 21.69
C GLY A 14 -1.63 8.27 21.34
N GLN A 15 -0.41 8.34 20.82
CA GLN A 15 0.26 9.57 20.37
C GLN A 15 0.51 9.62 18.86
N TRP A 16 -0.03 8.66 18.10
CA TRP A 16 0.13 8.64 16.65
C TRP A 16 -0.66 9.75 15.98
N SER A 17 -0.04 10.38 14.98
CA SER A 17 -0.72 11.28 14.06
C SER A 17 -1.76 10.54 13.22
N SER A 18 -2.68 11.28 12.61
CA SER A 18 -3.75 10.69 11.80
C SER A 18 -3.20 9.87 10.62
N ILE A 19 -2.13 10.31 9.96
CA ILE A 19 -1.50 9.56 8.87
C ILE A 19 -0.90 8.22 9.33
N GLN A 20 -0.35 8.14 10.54
CA GLN A 20 0.18 6.89 11.07
C GLN A 20 -0.93 5.87 11.31
N TRP A 21 -2.04 6.32 11.89
CA TRP A 21 -3.24 5.49 12.05
C TRP A 21 -3.82 5.06 10.70
N ALA A 22 -3.91 5.98 9.74
CA ALA A 22 -4.39 5.67 8.41
C ALA A 22 -3.51 4.62 7.71
N VAL A 23 -2.17 4.79 7.73
CA VAL A 23 -1.23 3.81 7.15
C VAL A 23 -1.36 2.45 7.83
N PHE A 24 -1.51 2.41 9.16
CA PHE A 24 -1.74 1.15 9.86
C PHE A 24 -3.00 0.42 9.36
N VAL A 25 -4.13 1.12 9.32
CA VAL A 25 -5.40 0.54 8.87
C VAL A 25 -5.32 0.09 7.42
N ILE A 26 -4.80 0.95 6.53
CA ILE A 26 -4.64 0.64 5.10
C ILE A 26 -3.75 -0.60 4.94
N ALA A 27 -2.60 -0.65 5.62
CA ALA A 27 -1.69 -1.77 5.54
C ALA A 27 -2.35 -3.07 6.01
N VAL A 28 -3.00 -3.08 7.17
CA VAL A 28 -3.67 -4.29 7.70
C VAL A 28 -4.78 -4.77 6.76
N VAL A 29 -5.62 -3.87 6.27
CA VAL A 29 -6.72 -4.22 5.35
C VAL A 29 -6.17 -4.83 4.07
N HIS A 30 -5.18 -4.20 3.43
CA HIS A 30 -4.64 -4.70 2.16
C HIS A 30 -3.79 -5.96 2.33
N ILE A 31 -3.11 -6.14 3.46
CA ILE A 31 -2.42 -7.41 3.79
C ILE A 31 -3.46 -8.53 3.93
N ALA A 32 -4.54 -8.30 4.67
CA ALA A 32 -5.60 -9.30 4.81
C ALA A 32 -6.26 -9.61 3.45
N TRP A 33 -6.47 -8.59 2.61
CA TRP A 33 -7.00 -8.74 1.26
C TRP A 33 -6.06 -9.56 0.36
N ALA A 34 -4.76 -9.27 0.39
CA ALA A 34 -3.76 -10.03 -0.36
C ALA A 34 -3.67 -11.49 0.11
N ILE A 35 -3.79 -11.75 1.42
CA ILE A 35 -3.86 -13.11 1.97
C ILE A 35 -5.12 -13.82 1.49
N ALA A 36 -6.28 -13.15 1.51
CA ALA A 36 -7.52 -13.72 0.99
C ALA A 36 -7.41 -14.04 -0.51
N GLY A 37 -6.78 -13.15 -1.29
CA GLY A 37 -6.43 -13.36 -2.69
C GLY A 37 -5.55 -14.58 -2.91
N TRP A 38 -4.49 -14.74 -2.12
CA TRP A 38 -3.64 -15.93 -2.15
C TRP A 38 -4.43 -17.20 -1.87
N ILE A 39 -5.27 -17.20 -0.84
CA ILE A 39 -6.06 -18.38 -0.46
C ILE A 39 -7.06 -18.74 -1.57
N ALA A 40 -7.65 -17.73 -2.22
CA ALA A 40 -8.62 -17.92 -3.29
C ALA A 40 -7.97 -18.44 -4.58
N GLU A 41 -6.77 -17.97 -4.92
CA GLU A 41 -6.00 -18.42 -6.08
C GLU A 41 -4.49 -18.36 -5.80
N PRO A 42 -3.88 -19.47 -5.32
CA PRO A 42 -2.48 -19.48 -4.87
C PRO A 42 -1.46 -19.70 -6.00
N SER A 43 -1.90 -19.88 -7.25
CA SER A 43 -0.98 -20.29 -8.32
C SER A 43 -0.07 -19.18 -8.82
N PHE A 44 1.13 -19.56 -9.26
CA PHE A 44 2.13 -18.70 -9.86
C PHE A 44 2.25 -18.91 -11.39
N ALA A 45 1.16 -19.40 -12.00
CA ALA A 45 1.13 -19.61 -13.45
C ALA A 45 1.22 -18.28 -14.21
N MET A 46 1.75 -18.36 -15.43
CA MET A 46 2.00 -17.20 -16.30
C MET A 46 1.39 -17.42 -17.69
N GLY A 47 1.04 -16.33 -18.37
CA GLY A 47 0.47 -16.34 -19.71
C GLY A 47 -1.04 -16.10 -19.76
N ALA A 48 -1.60 -16.06 -20.97
CA ALA A 48 -2.98 -15.63 -21.26
C ALA A 48 -4.08 -16.50 -20.61
N HIS A 49 -3.71 -17.67 -20.09
CA HIS A 49 -4.62 -18.63 -19.45
C HIS A 49 -4.24 -18.92 -18.00
N ALA A 50 -3.38 -18.09 -17.40
CA ALA A 50 -3.13 -18.16 -15.97
C ALA A 50 -4.46 -17.96 -15.23
N PRO A 51 -4.79 -18.82 -14.25
CA PRO A 51 -6.00 -18.66 -13.47
C PRO A 51 -5.89 -17.39 -12.62
N ALA A 52 -7.03 -16.73 -12.45
CA ALA A 52 -7.18 -15.58 -11.58
C ALA A 52 -8.58 -15.63 -10.96
N THR A 53 -8.67 -15.29 -9.68
CA THR A 53 -9.94 -15.25 -8.94
C THR A 53 -10.22 -13.84 -8.43
N PRO A 54 -11.40 -13.25 -8.72
CA PRO A 54 -11.75 -11.95 -8.20
C PRO A 54 -12.03 -12.02 -6.69
N VAL A 55 -11.38 -11.14 -5.94
CA VAL A 55 -11.62 -10.94 -4.50
C VAL A 55 -11.86 -9.45 -4.28
N LEU A 56 -13.08 -9.08 -3.87
CA LEU A 56 -13.51 -7.69 -3.64
C LEU A 56 -13.23 -6.74 -4.84
N GLY A 57 -13.34 -7.22 -6.07
CA GLY A 57 -13.17 -6.40 -7.28
C GLY A 57 -11.76 -6.41 -7.88
N MET A 58 -10.79 -7.02 -7.21
CA MET A 58 -9.41 -7.20 -7.68
C MET A 58 -9.16 -8.66 -8.06
N ASP A 59 -8.62 -8.91 -9.26
CA ASP A 59 -8.28 -10.27 -9.69
C ASP A 59 -6.97 -10.71 -9.03
N TYR A 60 -6.98 -11.84 -8.34
CA TYR A 60 -5.80 -12.39 -7.67
C TYR A 60 -5.28 -13.66 -8.33
N ASN A 61 -3.96 -13.74 -8.35
CA ASN A 61 -3.17 -14.98 -8.38
C ASN A 61 -2.03 -14.85 -7.36
N GLY A 62 -1.17 -15.87 -7.24
CA GLY A 62 -0.04 -15.87 -6.31
C GLY A 62 0.91 -14.68 -6.53
N TRP A 63 1.17 -14.28 -7.78
CA TRP A 63 2.00 -13.11 -8.09
C TRP A 63 1.38 -11.82 -7.58
N HIS A 64 0.07 -11.63 -7.77
CA HIS A 64 -0.62 -10.44 -7.29
C HIS A 64 -0.67 -10.39 -5.76
N ALA A 65 -0.93 -11.53 -5.12
CA ALA A 65 -0.93 -11.61 -3.67
C ALA A 65 0.46 -11.25 -3.09
N VAL A 66 1.55 -11.77 -3.67
CA VAL A 66 2.91 -11.39 -3.29
C VAL A 66 3.16 -9.90 -3.50
N ALA A 67 2.75 -9.35 -4.64
CA ALA A 67 2.92 -7.93 -4.93
C ALA A 67 2.18 -7.05 -3.91
N GLY A 68 0.95 -7.41 -3.55
CA GLY A 68 0.17 -6.75 -2.50
C GLY A 68 0.88 -6.82 -1.14
N LEU A 69 1.36 -7.98 -0.73
CA LEU A 69 2.12 -8.13 0.52
C LEU A 69 3.39 -7.27 0.52
N LEU A 70 4.15 -7.28 -0.58
CA LEU A 70 5.38 -6.49 -0.71
C LEU A 70 5.11 -4.98 -0.70
N LEU A 71 3.96 -4.54 -1.21
CA LEU A 71 3.57 -3.13 -1.22
C LEU A 71 3.03 -2.68 0.15
N PHE A 72 2.28 -3.52 0.86
CA PHE A 72 1.54 -3.12 2.07
C PHE A 72 2.20 -3.53 3.39
N ALA A 73 2.99 -4.61 3.44
CA ALA A 73 3.73 -4.98 4.65
C ALA A 73 4.73 -3.89 5.12
N PRO A 74 5.47 -3.18 4.23
CA PRO A 74 6.30 -2.05 4.64
C PRO A 74 5.51 -0.92 5.32
N GLY A 75 4.20 -0.81 5.06
CA GLY A 75 3.31 0.14 5.76
C GLY A 75 3.30 -0.05 7.28
N LEU A 76 3.42 -1.29 7.75
CA LEU A 76 3.50 -1.61 9.20
C LEU A 76 4.81 -1.11 9.85
N VAL A 77 5.86 -0.89 9.05
CA VAL A 77 7.09 -0.25 9.50
C VAL A 77 6.97 1.27 9.36
N ALA A 78 6.42 1.74 8.24
CA ALA A 78 6.25 3.16 7.95
C ALA A 78 5.34 3.88 8.96
N MET A 79 4.32 3.21 9.50
CA MET A 79 3.41 3.78 10.51
C MET A 79 4.13 4.21 11.81
N ARG A 80 5.36 3.72 12.06
CA ARG A 80 6.09 4.04 13.29
C ARG A 80 6.59 5.48 13.35
N ARG A 81 6.64 6.19 12.22
CA ARG A 81 7.05 7.60 12.14
C ARG A 81 6.19 8.34 11.12
N LYS A 82 5.69 9.54 11.48
CA LYS A 82 4.83 10.35 10.61
C LYS A 82 5.45 10.59 9.22
N SER A 83 6.72 10.99 9.17
CA SER A 83 7.42 11.21 7.90
C SER A 83 7.58 9.96 7.06
N TRP A 84 7.82 8.80 7.69
CA TRP A 84 7.89 7.53 6.97
C TRP A 84 6.53 7.14 6.41
N SER A 85 5.46 7.35 7.18
CA SER A 85 4.08 7.13 6.73
C SER A 85 3.76 7.98 5.50
N ALA A 86 4.16 9.24 5.51
CA ALA A 86 3.96 10.15 4.39
C ALA A 86 4.74 9.72 3.13
N TRP A 87 6.04 9.43 3.26
CA TRP A 87 6.86 8.97 2.13
C TRP A 87 6.37 7.63 1.59
N TYR A 88 5.94 6.73 2.47
CA TYR A 88 5.31 5.48 2.09
C TYR A 88 4.04 5.71 1.26
N CYS A 89 3.11 6.56 1.72
CA CYS A 89 1.90 6.87 0.98
C CYS A 89 2.20 7.48 -0.40
N LEU A 90 3.20 8.36 -0.50
CA LEU A 90 3.60 8.94 -1.79
C LEU A 90 4.17 7.87 -2.72
N ALA A 91 5.10 7.05 -2.25
CA ALA A 91 5.74 6.01 -3.05
C ALA A 91 4.74 4.93 -3.49
N ALA A 92 3.93 4.41 -2.55
CA ALA A 92 2.92 3.40 -2.83
C ALA A 92 1.77 3.96 -3.67
N GLY A 93 1.34 5.20 -3.41
CA GLY A 93 0.27 5.84 -4.16
C GLY A 93 0.65 6.11 -5.61
N VAL A 94 1.86 6.64 -5.85
CA VAL A 94 2.35 6.89 -7.21
C VAL A 94 2.71 5.58 -7.91
N GLY A 95 3.51 4.73 -7.29
CA GLY A 95 3.99 3.49 -7.89
C GLY A 95 2.89 2.42 -8.00
N GLY A 96 2.42 1.95 -6.86
CA GLY A 96 1.42 0.88 -6.80
C GLY A 96 0.01 1.32 -7.18
N GLY A 97 -0.35 2.59 -6.98
CA GLY A 97 -1.67 3.10 -7.36
C GLY A 97 -1.73 3.58 -8.80
N PHE A 98 -1.04 4.67 -9.11
CA PHE A 98 -1.17 5.31 -10.42
C PHE A 98 -0.39 4.61 -11.53
N ILE A 99 0.89 4.30 -11.34
CA ILE A 99 1.70 3.67 -12.40
C ILE A 99 1.14 2.29 -12.75
N VAL A 100 0.91 1.44 -11.75
CA VAL A 100 0.33 0.10 -11.97
C VAL A 100 -1.11 0.21 -12.48
N GLY A 101 -1.96 1.07 -11.89
CA GLY A 101 -3.36 1.20 -12.33
C GLY A 101 -3.49 1.71 -13.76
N ILE A 102 -2.73 2.72 -14.15
CA ILE A 102 -2.71 3.21 -15.54
C ILE A 102 -2.21 2.11 -16.48
N TRP A 103 -1.17 1.38 -16.09
CA TRP A 103 -0.66 0.26 -16.88
C TRP A 103 -1.72 -0.84 -17.07
N ALA A 104 -2.45 -1.22 -16.00
CA ALA A 104 -3.52 -2.22 -16.03
C ALA A 104 -4.68 -1.85 -16.98
N LEU A 105 -4.95 -0.56 -17.21
CA LEU A 105 -5.94 -0.12 -18.21
C LEU A 105 -5.61 -0.60 -19.63
N PHE A 106 -4.32 -0.71 -19.97
CA PHE A 106 -3.86 -1.03 -21.32
C PHE A 106 -3.36 -2.48 -21.45
N ALA A 107 -3.02 -3.13 -20.34
CA ALA A 107 -2.33 -4.40 -20.32
C ALA A 107 -3.30 -5.60 -20.36
N ARG A 108 -3.86 -5.90 -21.53
CA ARG A 108 -4.87 -6.97 -21.71
C ARG A 108 -4.33 -8.39 -21.55
N ASN A 109 -3.04 -8.60 -21.77
CA ASN A 109 -2.38 -9.91 -21.69
C ASN A 109 -0.94 -9.70 -21.20
N VAL A 110 -0.69 -9.83 -19.91
CA VAL A 110 0.66 -9.74 -19.35
C VAL A 110 1.10 -11.10 -18.87
N LEU A 111 2.37 -11.44 -19.13
CA LEU A 111 3.00 -12.69 -18.72
C LEU A 111 2.71 -13.04 -17.25
N VAL A 112 2.87 -12.10 -16.31
CA VAL A 112 2.74 -12.35 -14.85
C VAL A 112 1.35 -12.01 -14.30
N PHE A 113 0.64 -11.09 -14.95
CA PHE A 113 -0.61 -10.47 -14.49
C PHE A 113 -1.69 -10.55 -15.57
N SER A 114 -2.05 -11.75 -16.01
CA SER A 114 -3.16 -11.94 -16.95
C SER A 114 -4.47 -11.93 -16.15
N PHE A 115 -5.10 -10.76 -16.07
CA PHE A 115 -6.34 -10.57 -15.33
C PHE A 115 -7.52 -10.42 -16.29
N PRO A 116 -8.50 -11.35 -16.28
CA PRO A 116 -9.71 -11.23 -17.09
C PRO A 116 -10.45 -9.91 -16.87
N ASN A 117 -10.41 -9.36 -15.65
CA ASN A 117 -11.07 -8.11 -15.26
C ASN A 117 -10.08 -6.95 -15.07
N HIS A 118 -9.07 -6.83 -15.94
CA HIS A 118 -8.01 -5.82 -15.86
C HIS A 118 -8.49 -4.35 -15.68
N ARG A 119 -9.73 -4.01 -16.07
CA ARG A 119 -10.32 -2.68 -15.86
C ARG A 119 -10.74 -2.43 -14.42
N LEU A 120 -11.33 -3.42 -13.74
CA LEU A 120 -11.70 -3.29 -12.33
C LEU A 120 -10.45 -3.22 -11.48
N ASP A 121 -9.46 -4.05 -11.80
CA ASP A 121 -8.13 -4.01 -11.20
C ASP A 121 -7.49 -2.61 -11.28
N ALA A 122 -7.49 -2.02 -12.49
CA ALA A 122 -7.01 -0.66 -12.69
C ALA A 122 -7.75 0.39 -11.85
N VAL A 123 -9.08 0.27 -11.72
CA VAL A 123 -9.90 1.17 -10.90
C VAL A 123 -9.50 1.06 -9.44
N GLU A 124 -9.38 -0.16 -8.90
CA GLU A 124 -8.97 -0.39 -7.52
C GLU A 124 -7.57 0.18 -7.23
N HIS A 125 -6.61 -0.01 -8.13
CA HIS A 125 -5.27 0.59 -8.03
C HIS A 125 -5.34 2.12 -7.98
N ILE A 126 -6.09 2.75 -8.88
CA ILE A 126 -6.21 4.21 -8.94
C ILE A 126 -6.91 4.75 -7.69
N VAL A 127 -7.99 4.10 -7.22
CA VAL A 127 -8.70 4.47 -5.99
C VAL A 127 -7.77 4.36 -4.79
N THR A 128 -7.01 3.28 -4.68
CA THR A 128 -6.02 3.09 -3.62
C THR A 128 -4.94 4.18 -3.66
N GLY A 129 -4.45 4.52 -4.85
CA GLY A 129 -3.53 5.64 -5.07
C GLY A 129 -4.09 6.98 -4.58
N LEU A 130 -5.35 7.28 -4.94
CA LEU A 130 -6.05 8.48 -4.49
C LEU A 130 -6.21 8.53 -2.97
N VAL A 131 -6.55 7.42 -2.33
CA VAL A 131 -6.66 7.34 -0.86
C VAL A 131 -5.32 7.62 -0.20
N LEU A 132 -4.23 6.98 -0.65
CA LEU A 132 -2.90 7.17 -0.09
C LEU A 132 -2.42 8.62 -0.21
N ILE A 133 -2.57 9.23 -1.38
CA ILE A 133 -2.22 10.64 -1.59
C ILE A 133 -3.14 11.56 -0.78
N GLY A 134 -4.44 11.25 -0.74
CA GLY A 134 -5.44 12.00 0.02
C GLY A 134 -5.10 12.07 1.51
N VAL A 135 -4.64 10.96 2.10
CA VAL A 135 -4.19 10.93 3.50
C VAL A 135 -3.00 11.88 3.73
N VAL A 136 -2.04 11.94 2.80
CA VAL A 136 -0.90 12.88 2.89
C VAL A 136 -1.39 14.32 2.82
N VAL A 137 -2.29 14.63 1.89
CA VAL A 137 -2.87 15.97 1.72
C VAL A 137 -3.64 16.40 2.97
N LEU A 138 -4.49 15.52 3.52
CA LEU A 138 -5.24 15.79 4.75
C LEU A 138 -4.30 16.04 5.95
N GLN A 139 -3.23 15.26 6.08
CA GLN A 139 -2.24 15.51 7.13
C GLN A 139 -1.51 16.83 6.90
N ALA A 140 -1.17 17.17 5.66
CA ALA A 140 -0.51 18.44 5.33
C ALA A 140 -1.40 19.65 5.64
N ILE A 141 -2.70 19.57 5.39
CA ILE A 141 -3.66 20.61 5.77
C ILE A 141 -3.68 20.78 7.29
N ARG A 142 -3.71 19.67 8.05
CA ARG A 142 -3.68 19.70 9.53
C ARG A 142 -2.39 20.27 10.10
N ASP A 143 -1.26 19.96 9.48
CA ASP A 143 0.07 20.35 9.96
C ASP A 143 0.53 21.71 9.39
N GLY A 144 -0.30 22.41 8.61
CA GLY A 144 0.02 23.71 8.02
C GLY A 144 1.02 23.66 6.86
N GLY A 145 1.19 22.50 6.21
CA GLY A 145 1.99 22.33 5.00
C GLY A 145 2.61 20.94 4.85
N LEU A 146 3.25 20.69 3.70
CA LEU A 146 3.91 19.41 3.42
C LEU A 146 5.24 19.22 4.18
N ARG A 147 5.95 20.32 4.46
CA ARG A 147 7.29 20.27 5.08
C ARG A 147 7.27 19.64 6.48
N PRO A 148 6.35 20.00 7.40
CA PRO A 148 6.23 19.34 8.71
C PRO A 148 5.82 17.87 8.63
N VAL A 149 5.13 17.47 7.55
CA VAL A 149 4.70 16.08 7.34
C VAL A 149 5.86 15.21 6.84
N LEU A 150 6.57 15.67 5.81
CA LEU A 150 7.62 14.89 5.13
C LEU A 150 8.98 14.92 5.84
N PHE A 151 9.25 15.97 6.61
CA PHE A 151 10.58 16.23 7.18
C PHE A 151 10.54 16.52 8.68
N GLU A 152 9.52 16.03 9.39
CA GLU A 152 9.41 16.19 10.84
C GLU A 152 10.77 15.93 11.51
N ARG A 153 11.30 16.98 12.15
CA ARG A 153 12.53 16.91 12.94
C ARG A 153 12.13 16.37 14.31
N ARG A 154 12.83 15.33 14.76
CA ARG A 154 12.69 14.76 16.11
C ARG A 154 12.94 15.83 17.16
#